data_AF-A0ABD5RLC4-F1
#
_entry.id   AF-A0ABD5RLC4-F1
#
_cell.length_a   1.000
_cell.length_b   1.000
_cell.length_c   1.000
_cell.angle_alpha   90.00
_cell.angle_beta   90.00
_cell.angle_gamma   90.00
#
_symmetry.space_group_name_H-M   'P 1'
#
loop_
_entity.id
_entity.type
_entity.pdbx_description
1 polymer ?
#
loop_
_entity_poly.entity_id
_entity_poly.type
_entity_poly.pdbx_seq_one_letter_code
_entity_poly.pdbx_strand_id
1 'polypeptide(L)'
;MIGTDAFCPKSGASLSDERHYDAHGRGLRAVCDDDAARAAGTTGELTGGSVRSSRSALVAYFRRCHADHAAVDPDLYGTASLLVYRLFRARETQPPDVVVWYALERRLDALGHDAEWMHAHAALRCPACHGRLRYERIGDDLTARCGVRCSPEGDHALETIRTDVVSLYDDAFPDADPLAADAVLRL
;
A
#
# COMPACT_ATOMS: atom_id res chain seq x y z
N MET A 1 -2.57 -3.15 3.79
CA MET A 1 -2.36 -1.75 4.21
C MET A 1 -3.04 -1.48 5.55
N ILE A 2 -2.68 -0.37 6.23
CA ILE A 2 -3.22 0.03 7.54
C ILE A 2 -3.77 1.45 7.49
N GLY A 3 -4.60 1.83 8.47
CA GLY A 3 -5.10 3.20 8.58
C GLY A 3 -6.43 3.41 7.85
N THR A 4 -6.55 4.52 7.12
CA THR A 4 -7.75 4.88 6.36
C THR A 4 -8.01 3.83 5.29
N ASP A 5 -6.95 3.51 4.54
CA ASP A 5 -6.93 2.54 3.43
C ASP A 5 -6.73 1.09 3.89
N ALA A 6 -7.07 0.79 5.15
CA ALA A 6 -6.95 -0.57 5.64
C ALA A 6 -8.00 -1.48 5.00
N PHE A 7 -7.58 -2.69 4.69
CA PHE A 7 -8.39 -3.75 4.12
C PHE A 7 -8.07 -5.08 4.81
N CYS A 8 -8.89 -6.11 4.62
CA CYS A 8 -8.62 -7.42 5.19
C CYS A 8 -7.30 -7.99 4.64
N PRO A 9 -6.27 -8.23 5.46
CA PRO A 9 -4.96 -8.64 4.97
C PRO A 9 -4.93 -10.05 4.37
N LYS A 10 -5.98 -10.85 4.59
CA LYS A 10 -6.12 -12.20 4.06
C LYS A 10 -6.84 -12.22 2.71
N SER A 11 -7.96 -11.52 2.60
CA SER A 11 -8.87 -11.57 1.44
C SER A 11 -8.81 -10.34 0.54
N GLY A 12 -8.35 -9.20 1.04
CA GLY A 12 -8.40 -7.92 0.34
C GLY A 12 -9.71 -7.16 0.52
N ALA A 13 -10.71 -7.77 1.16
CA ALA A 13 -12.05 -7.23 1.37
C ALA A 13 -12.05 -5.87 2.09
N SER A 14 -13.07 -5.05 1.83
CA SER A 14 -13.26 -3.78 2.52
C SER A 14 -13.56 -4.00 4.01
N LEU A 15 -13.31 -2.97 4.82
CA LEU A 15 -13.67 -2.97 6.22
C LEU A 15 -14.84 -2.01 6.45
N SER A 16 -15.69 -2.31 7.43
CA SER A 16 -16.79 -1.45 7.87
C SER A 16 -16.29 -0.09 8.33
N ASP A 17 -17.17 0.91 8.33
CA ASP A 17 -16.85 2.22 8.94
C ASP A 17 -16.88 2.17 10.47
N GLU A 18 -17.70 1.27 11.04
CA GLU A 18 -17.82 1.08 12.47
C GLU A 18 -16.50 0.56 13.08
N ARG A 19 -16.12 1.17 14.21
CA ARG A 19 -14.89 0.84 14.94
C ARG A 19 -15.21 0.15 16.25
N HIS A 20 -14.56 -0.99 16.45
CA HIS A 20 -14.55 -1.73 17.71
C HIS A 20 -13.19 -1.56 18.37
N TYR A 21 -13.17 -1.17 19.63
CA TYR A 21 -11.92 -0.98 20.36
C TYR A 21 -11.59 -2.23 21.18
N ASP A 22 -10.37 -2.72 21.03
CA ASP A 22 -9.87 -3.81 21.88
C ASP A 22 -9.47 -3.32 23.28
N ALA A 23 -9.03 -4.23 24.14
CA ALA A 23 -8.59 -3.93 25.51
C ALA A 23 -7.40 -2.96 25.58
N HIS A 24 -6.68 -2.75 24.48
CA HIS A 24 -5.56 -1.82 24.37
C HIS A 24 -5.95 -0.50 23.68
N GLY A 25 -7.26 -0.28 23.43
CA GLY A 25 -7.76 0.91 22.76
C GLY A 25 -7.44 0.97 21.27
N ARG A 26 -7.05 -0.15 20.63
CA ARG A 26 -6.83 -0.19 19.18
C ARG A 26 -8.18 -0.31 18.49
N GLY A 27 -8.46 0.62 17.58
CA GLY A 27 -9.65 0.58 16.74
C GLY A 27 -9.51 -0.47 15.64
N LEU A 28 -10.35 -1.50 15.69
CA LEU A 28 -10.53 -2.55 14.70
C LEU A 28 -11.83 -2.30 13.93
N ARG A 29 -11.90 -2.80 12.70
CA ARG A 29 -13.09 -2.71 11.84
C ARG A 29 -13.46 -4.10 11.37
N ALA A 30 -14.75 -4.37 11.22
CA ALA A 30 -15.22 -5.67 10.75
C ALA A 30 -14.98 -5.81 9.25
N VAL A 31 -14.55 -6.98 8.79
CA VAL A 31 -14.47 -7.29 7.36
C VAL A 31 -15.88 -7.36 6.78
N CYS A 32 -16.14 -6.57 5.74
CA CYS A 32 -17.43 -6.55 5.05
C CYS A 32 -17.74 -7.90 4.41
N ASP A 33 -19.04 -8.20 4.29
CA ASP A 33 -19.50 -9.41 3.60
C ASP A 33 -19.49 -9.21 2.07
N ASP A 34 -18.34 -9.48 1.46
CA ASP A 34 -18.15 -9.52 0.02
C ASP A 34 -17.68 -10.92 -0.45
N ASP A 35 -17.68 -11.15 -1.75
CA ASP A 35 -17.31 -12.46 -2.31
C ASP A 35 -15.87 -12.87 -1.97
N ALA A 36 -14.95 -11.91 -1.84
CA ALA A 36 -13.57 -12.18 -1.45
C ALA A 36 -13.48 -12.59 0.02
N ALA A 37 -14.23 -11.93 0.91
CA ALA A 37 -14.32 -12.27 2.33
C ALA A 37 -14.96 -13.64 2.54
N ARG A 38 -16.04 -13.96 1.82
CA ARG A 38 -16.70 -15.26 1.87
C ARG A 38 -15.78 -16.38 1.41
N ALA A 39 -15.10 -16.20 0.28
CA ALA A 39 -14.16 -17.18 -0.26
C ALA A 39 -12.98 -17.45 0.69
N ALA A 40 -12.54 -16.42 1.42
CA ALA A 40 -11.46 -16.54 2.40
C ALA A 40 -11.93 -16.94 3.81
N GLY A 41 -13.25 -17.03 4.06
CA GLY A 41 -13.82 -17.29 5.38
C GLY A 41 -13.56 -16.18 6.40
N THR A 42 -13.42 -14.92 5.96
CA THR A 42 -13.03 -13.79 6.82
C THR A 42 -14.18 -12.83 7.16
N THR A 43 -15.40 -13.09 6.69
CA THR A 43 -16.55 -12.21 6.92
C THR A 43 -16.76 -11.94 8.41
N GLY A 44 -16.84 -10.66 8.78
CA GLY A 44 -17.03 -10.22 10.17
C GLY A 44 -15.78 -10.29 11.06
N GLU A 45 -14.63 -10.80 10.58
CA GLU A 45 -13.39 -10.75 11.35
C GLU A 45 -13.03 -9.29 11.71
N LEU A 46 -12.57 -9.04 12.93
CA LEU A 46 -12.11 -7.71 13.34
C LEU A 46 -10.63 -7.52 13.00
N THR A 47 -10.31 -6.49 12.23
CA THR A 47 -8.93 -6.17 11.84
C THR A 47 -8.69 -4.67 11.68
N GLY A 48 -7.45 -4.23 11.93
CA GLY A 48 -6.97 -2.89 11.60
C GLY A 48 -6.27 -2.82 10.23
N GLY A 49 -6.36 -3.89 9.46
CA GLY A 49 -5.48 -4.18 8.33
C GLY A 49 -4.13 -4.73 8.77
N SER A 50 -3.18 -4.73 7.84
CA SER A 50 -1.79 -5.14 8.09
C SER A 50 -0.84 -4.34 7.23
N VAL A 51 0.38 -4.16 7.72
CA VAL A 51 1.50 -3.60 6.94
C VAL A 51 1.88 -4.52 5.79
N ARG A 52 1.68 -5.83 5.98
CA ARG A 52 1.96 -6.89 5.00
C ARG A 52 0.71 -7.74 4.86
N SER A 53 0.17 -7.77 3.65
CA SER A 53 -1.01 -8.56 3.30
C SER A 53 -0.63 -9.76 2.44
N SER A 54 -1.56 -10.70 2.26
CA SER A 54 -1.38 -11.75 1.27
C SER A 54 -1.35 -11.14 -0.14
N ARG A 55 -0.66 -11.80 -1.06
CA ARG A 55 -0.63 -11.39 -2.47
C ARG A 55 -2.03 -11.24 -3.06
N SER A 56 -2.90 -12.21 -2.79
CA SER A 56 -4.29 -12.19 -3.26
C SER A 56 -5.07 -11.03 -2.65
N ALA A 57 -4.83 -10.70 -1.39
CA ALA A 57 -5.46 -9.56 -0.75
C ALA A 57 -5.06 -8.23 -1.40
N LEU A 58 -3.76 -8.03 -1.69
CA LEU A 58 -3.30 -6.80 -2.35
C LEU A 58 -3.84 -6.67 -3.79
N VAL A 59 -3.93 -7.77 -4.53
CA VAL A 59 -4.54 -7.78 -5.88
C VAL A 59 -6.05 -7.53 -5.82
N ALA A 60 -6.76 -8.12 -4.85
CA ALA A 60 -8.19 -7.84 -4.67
C ALA A 60 -8.43 -6.38 -4.24
N TYR A 61 -7.57 -5.84 -3.38
CA TYR A 61 -7.55 -4.42 -3.02
C TYR A 61 -7.36 -3.54 -4.26
N PHE A 62 -6.35 -3.84 -5.09
CA PHE A 62 -6.10 -3.13 -6.36
C PHE A 62 -7.33 -3.06 -7.26
N ARG A 63 -7.99 -4.20 -7.49
CA ARG A 63 -9.18 -4.28 -8.35
C ARG A 63 -10.33 -3.44 -7.83
N ARG A 64 -10.54 -3.44 -6.51
CA ARG A 64 -11.60 -2.62 -5.91
C ARG A 64 -11.29 -1.14 -6.08
N CYS A 65 -10.07 -0.71 -5.74
CA CYS A 65 -9.68 0.68 -5.90
C CYS A 65 -9.78 1.15 -7.35
N HIS A 66 -9.37 0.32 -8.32
CA HIS A 66 -9.53 0.66 -9.74
C HIS A 66 -11.00 0.81 -10.15
N ALA A 67 -11.89 -0.05 -9.65
CA ALA A 67 -13.32 0.01 -9.96
C ALA A 67 -14.02 1.30 -9.50
N ASP A 68 -13.43 2.03 -8.55
CA ASP A 68 -13.90 3.36 -8.13
C ASP A 68 -13.53 4.48 -9.12
N HIS A 69 -12.56 4.22 -10.02
CA HIS A 69 -11.99 5.22 -10.94
C HIS A 69 -12.28 4.93 -12.41
N ALA A 70 -12.39 3.66 -12.79
CA ALA A 70 -12.59 3.24 -14.17
C ALA A 70 -13.41 1.94 -14.30
N ALA A 71 -13.83 1.65 -15.52
CA ALA A 71 -14.50 0.39 -15.83
C ALA A 71 -13.59 -0.81 -15.59
N VAL A 72 -14.17 -1.98 -15.34
CA VAL A 72 -13.42 -3.23 -15.15
C VAL A 72 -12.50 -3.50 -16.35
N ASP A 73 -11.21 -3.68 -16.07
CA ASP A 73 -10.18 -3.97 -17.05
C ASP A 73 -9.45 -5.28 -16.70
N PRO A 74 -9.85 -6.42 -17.30
CA PRO A 74 -9.24 -7.71 -17.05
C PRO A 74 -7.75 -7.79 -17.41
N ASP A 75 -7.33 -7.07 -18.44
CA ASP A 75 -5.94 -7.08 -18.93
C ASP A 75 -5.04 -6.35 -17.94
N LEU A 76 -5.46 -5.16 -17.48
CA LEU A 76 -4.80 -4.46 -16.38
C LEU A 76 -4.74 -5.33 -15.12
N TYR A 77 -5.81 -6.04 -14.78
CA TYR A 77 -5.85 -6.90 -13.58
C TYR A 77 -4.91 -8.10 -13.69
N GLY A 78 -4.77 -8.67 -14.88
CA GLY A 78 -3.79 -9.71 -15.17
C GLY A 78 -2.36 -9.20 -15.02
N THR A 79 -2.07 -8.06 -15.65
CA THR A 79 -0.78 -7.37 -15.57
C THR A 79 -0.41 -7.03 -14.14
N ALA A 80 -1.29 -6.35 -13.40
CA ALA A 80 -1.07 -6.00 -12.00
C ALA A 80 -0.81 -7.23 -11.12
N SER A 81 -1.57 -8.32 -11.32
CA SER A 81 -1.35 -9.56 -10.57
C SER A 81 0.03 -10.18 -10.82
N LEU A 82 0.56 -10.11 -12.05
CA LEU A 82 1.90 -10.58 -12.38
C LEU A 82 2.98 -9.69 -11.77
N LEU A 83 2.80 -8.37 -11.84
CA LEU A 83 3.75 -7.40 -11.29
C LEU A 83 3.83 -7.49 -9.76
N VAL A 84 2.69 -7.60 -9.07
CA VAL A 84 2.65 -7.83 -7.61
C VAL A 84 3.37 -9.12 -7.25
N TYR A 85 3.20 -10.20 -8.05
CA TYR A 85 3.93 -11.44 -7.83
C TYR A 85 5.44 -11.25 -7.93
N ARG A 86 5.93 -10.52 -8.93
CA ARG A 86 7.36 -10.21 -9.09
C ARG A 86 7.88 -9.40 -7.91
N LEU A 87 7.18 -8.33 -7.53
CA LEU A 87 7.55 -7.48 -6.39
C LEU A 87 7.62 -8.27 -5.07
N PHE A 88 6.66 -9.17 -4.81
CA PHE A 88 6.69 -10.02 -3.62
C PHE A 88 7.84 -11.04 -3.62
N ARG A 89 8.38 -11.40 -4.79
CA ARG A 89 9.45 -12.39 -4.96
C ARG A 89 10.83 -11.79 -5.13
N ALA A 90 10.93 -10.46 -5.29
CA ALA A 90 12.20 -9.76 -5.45
C ALA A 90 13.10 -9.85 -4.21
N ARG A 91 12.53 -10.14 -3.03
CA ARG A 91 13.24 -10.21 -1.76
C ARG A 91 12.83 -11.44 -0.95
N GLU A 92 13.73 -11.91 -0.09
CA GLU A 92 13.44 -13.01 0.85
C GLU A 92 12.36 -12.61 1.85
N THR A 93 12.43 -11.39 2.37
CA THR A 93 11.42 -10.84 3.28
C THR A 93 10.38 -10.06 2.48
N GLN A 94 9.10 -10.36 2.73
CA GLN A 94 8.00 -9.66 2.07
C GLN A 94 8.06 -8.15 2.35
N PRO A 95 8.08 -7.30 1.31
CA PRO A 95 8.03 -5.86 1.47
C PRO A 95 6.69 -5.38 2.08
N PRO A 96 6.66 -4.23 2.76
CA PRO A 96 5.41 -3.59 3.18
C PRO A 96 4.49 -3.30 1.98
N ASP A 97 3.18 -3.45 2.17
CA ASP A 97 2.17 -3.25 1.11
C ASP A 97 2.27 -1.86 0.47
N VAL A 98 2.57 -0.82 1.27
CA VAL A 98 2.70 0.56 0.76
C VAL A 98 3.86 0.68 -0.22
N VAL A 99 4.99 0.01 0.06
CA VAL A 99 6.16 0.01 -0.83
C VAL A 99 5.84 -0.73 -2.12
N VAL A 100 5.15 -1.87 -2.03
CA VAL A 100 4.68 -2.62 -3.21
C VAL A 100 3.70 -1.78 -4.02
N TRP A 101 2.80 -1.05 -3.38
CA TRP A 101 1.77 -0.25 -4.03
C TRP A 101 2.38 0.86 -4.90
N TYR A 102 3.33 1.64 -4.37
CA TYR A 102 4.03 2.66 -5.15
C TYR A 102 4.95 2.06 -6.22
N ALA A 103 5.66 0.96 -5.93
CA ALA A 103 6.45 0.28 -6.96
C ALA A 103 5.58 -0.27 -8.12
N LEU A 104 4.38 -0.76 -7.80
CA LEU A 104 3.40 -1.22 -8.78
C LEU A 104 2.90 -0.07 -9.65
N GLU A 105 2.52 1.06 -9.05
CA GLU A 105 2.07 2.26 -9.77
C GLU A 105 3.12 2.70 -10.79
N ARG A 106 4.37 2.89 -10.37
CA ARG A 106 5.46 3.29 -11.27
C ARG A 106 5.66 2.31 -12.42
N ARG A 107 5.51 1.00 -12.16
CA ARG A 107 5.65 0.00 -13.21
C ARG A 107 4.48 0.02 -14.19
N LEU A 108 3.27 0.23 -13.71
CA LEU A 108 2.08 0.35 -14.55
C LEU A 108 2.14 1.60 -15.43
N ASP A 109 2.54 2.74 -14.86
CA ASP A 109 2.78 4.01 -15.57
C ASP A 109 3.83 3.83 -16.68
N ALA A 110 4.96 3.18 -16.37
CA ALA A 110 6.01 2.88 -17.35
C ALA A 110 5.56 1.93 -18.47
N LEU A 111 4.52 1.12 -18.23
CA LEU A 111 3.91 0.24 -19.24
C LEU A 111 2.77 0.94 -20.01
N GLY A 112 2.50 2.22 -19.75
CA GLY A 112 1.50 3.02 -20.43
C GLY A 112 0.08 2.90 -19.86
N HIS A 113 -0.07 2.35 -18.65
CA HIS A 113 -1.36 2.34 -17.96
C HIS A 113 -1.52 3.62 -17.13
N ASP A 114 -2.72 4.22 -17.15
CA ASP A 114 -3.06 5.30 -16.22
C ASP A 114 -3.19 4.74 -14.79
N ALA A 115 -2.20 5.03 -13.96
CA ALA A 115 -2.07 4.55 -12.59
C ALA A 115 -2.07 5.67 -11.55
N GLU A 116 -2.31 6.93 -11.95
CA GLU A 116 -2.24 8.09 -11.04
C GLU A 116 -3.25 7.98 -9.88
N TRP A 117 -4.42 7.39 -10.15
CA TRP A 117 -5.46 7.13 -9.16
C TRP A 117 -4.98 6.32 -7.95
N MET A 118 -3.91 5.52 -8.09
CA MET A 118 -3.36 4.71 -7.00
C MET A 118 -2.86 5.56 -5.83
N HIS A 119 -2.42 6.80 -6.05
CA HIS A 119 -1.96 7.71 -5.00
C HIS A 119 -3.04 8.01 -3.95
N ALA A 120 -4.31 8.01 -4.36
CA ALA A 120 -5.44 8.28 -3.46
C ALA A 120 -5.72 7.13 -2.47
N HIS A 121 -5.17 5.94 -2.71
CA HIS A 121 -5.52 4.71 -2.01
C HIS A 121 -4.40 4.13 -1.16
N ALA A 122 -3.42 4.95 -0.76
CA ALA A 122 -2.32 4.55 0.11
C ALA A 122 -1.85 5.66 1.06
N ALA A 123 -2.35 5.64 2.30
CA ALA A 123 -1.85 6.50 3.36
C ALA A 123 -0.42 6.15 3.75
N LEU A 124 0.52 7.07 3.49
CA LEU A 124 1.89 6.97 3.98
C LEU A 124 1.92 6.95 5.51
N ARG A 125 2.82 6.12 6.04
CA ARG A 125 2.99 5.82 7.46
C ARG A 125 4.48 5.75 7.77
N CYS A 126 4.85 5.97 9.03
CA CYS A 126 6.24 5.84 9.45
C CYS A 126 6.78 4.43 9.11
N PRO A 127 7.92 4.31 8.42
CA PRO A 127 8.47 2.99 8.08
C PRO A 127 8.90 2.19 9.32
N ALA A 128 9.29 2.86 10.40
CA ALA A 128 9.76 2.21 11.64
C ALA A 128 8.60 1.72 12.54
N CYS A 129 7.64 2.59 12.88
CA CYS A 129 6.56 2.23 13.83
C CYS A 129 5.17 2.15 13.20
N HIS A 130 5.04 2.48 11.91
CA HIS A 130 3.77 2.52 11.19
C HIS A 130 2.74 3.51 11.77
N GLY A 131 3.22 4.48 12.55
CA GLY A 131 2.44 5.60 13.04
C GLY A 131 2.08 6.62 11.95
N ARG A 132 1.16 7.53 12.27
CA ARG A 132 0.80 8.64 11.37
C ARG A 132 1.99 9.58 11.18
N LEU A 133 2.18 10.03 9.94
CA LEU A 133 3.16 11.06 9.60
C LEU A 133 2.57 12.45 9.84
N ARG A 134 3.43 13.38 10.25
CA ARG A 134 3.17 14.83 10.25
C ARG A 134 3.95 15.43 9.10
N TYR A 135 3.25 16.13 8.23
CA TYR A 135 3.83 16.75 7.06
C TYR A 135 4.19 18.20 7.37
N GLU A 136 5.38 18.61 6.94
CA GLU A 136 5.90 19.97 7.11
C GLU A 136 6.47 20.42 5.77
N ARG A 137 6.01 21.59 5.31
CA ARG A 137 6.53 22.23 4.10
C ARG A 137 7.52 23.31 4.50
N ILE A 138 8.74 23.21 4.02
CA ILE A 138 9.83 24.16 4.26
C ILE A 138 10.31 24.67 2.90
N GLY A 139 9.89 25.88 2.52
CA GLY A 139 10.05 26.35 1.14
C GLY A 139 9.23 25.49 0.17
N ASP A 140 9.87 25.01 -0.89
CA ASP A 140 9.25 24.09 -1.86
C ASP A 140 9.36 22.61 -1.43
N ASP A 141 10.13 22.31 -0.39
CA ASP A 141 10.35 20.94 0.08
C ASP A 141 9.23 20.47 1.01
N LEU A 142 8.60 19.36 0.64
CA LEU A 142 7.69 18.63 1.52
C LEU A 142 8.45 17.53 2.27
N THR A 143 8.47 17.65 3.59
CA THR A 143 9.03 16.65 4.49
C THR A 143 7.91 15.99 5.29
N ALA A 144 8.15 14.77 5.78
CA ALA A 144 7.25 14.16 6.74
C ALA A 144 8.02 13.43 7.82
N ARG A 145 7.57 13.64 9.06
CA ARG A 145 8.16 13.04 10.26
C ARG A 145 7.14 12.20 11.02
N CYS A 146 7.63 11.24 11.79
CA CYS A 146 6.81 10.40 12.63
C CYS A 146 6.11 11.24 13.72
N GLY A 147 4.78 11.19 13.79
CA GLY A 147 4.01 11.99 14.74
C GLY A 147 4.26 11.66 16.21
N VAL A 148 4.75 10.45 16.50
CA VAL A 148 5.12 9.97 17.84
C VAL A 148 6.63 9.98 18.09
N ARG A 149 7.43 10.42 17.10
CA ARG A 149 8.92 10.47 17.18
C ARG A 149 9.53 9.16 17.68
N CYS A 150 9.15 8.06 17.03
CA CYS A 150 9.56 6.72 17.45
C CYS A 150 11.07 6.47 17.31
N SER A 151 11.73 7.12 16.36
CA SER A 151 13.16 6.95 16.07
C SER A 151 13.66 8.08 15.15
N PRO A 152 14.99 8.27 15.02
CA PRO A 152 15.58 9.21 14.07
C PRO A 152 15.21 8.92 12.61
N GLU A 153 15.07 7.65 12.22
CA GLU A 153 14.60 7.28 10.86
C GLU A 153 13.17 7.75 10.61
N GLY A 154 12.39 7.92 11.69
CA GLY A 154 11.07 8.51 11.63
C GLY A 154 11.07 9.98 11.19
N ASP A 155 12.17 10.72 11.35
CA ASP A 155 12.27 12.12 10.93
C ASP A 155 12.51 12.27 9.42
N HIS A 156 12.96 11.21 8.75
CA HIS A 156 13.21 11.13 7.32
C HIS A 156 12.27 10.16 6.60
N ALA A 157 11.02 10.05 7.08
CA ALA A 157 10.12 8.96 6.66
C ALA A 157 9.85 8.92 5.15
N LEU A 158 9.71 10.08 4.47
CA LEU A 158 9.48 10.11 3.02
C LEU A 158 10.71 9.62 2.23
N GLU A 159 11.91 9.99 2.65
CA GLU A 159 13.16 9.58 2.00
C GLU A 159 13.38 8.08 2.14
N THR A 160 13.13 7.54 3.33
CA THR A 160 13.18 6.09 3.57
C THR A 160 12.18 5.34 2.68
N ILE A 161 10.94 5.82 2.58
CA ILE A 161 9.93 5.19 1.72
C ILE A 161 10.33 5.25 0.24
N ARG A 162 10.85 6.40 -0.23
CA ARG A 162 11.34 6.53 -1.63
C ARG A 162 12.46 5.54 -1.91
N THR A 163 13.44 5.46 -1.02
CA THR A 163 14.56 4.52 -1.12
C THR A 163 14.07 3.07 -1.16
N ASP A 164 13.14 2.71 -0.26
CA ASP A 164 12.58 1.36 -0.21
C ASP A 164 11.83 1.00 -1.51
N VAL A 165 11.09 1.94 -2.09
CA VAL A 165 10.35 1.74 -3.35
C VAL A 165 11.30 1.59 -4.53
N VAL A 166 12.27 2.50 -4.69
CA VAL A 166 13.28 2.42 -5.76
C VAL A 166 14.01 1.09 -5.70
N SER A 167 14.53 0.77 -4.50
CA SER A 167 15.30 -0.45 -4.31
C SER A 167 14.45 -1.70 -4.59
N LEU A 168 13.17 -1.74 -4.16
CA LEU A 168 12.29 -2.86 -4.48
C LEU A 168 11.98 -2.96 -5.97
N TYR A 169 11.75 -1.82 -6.63
CA TYR A 169 11.45 -1.76 -8.06
C TYR A 169 12.63 -2.30 -8.88
N ASP A 170 13.84 -1.82 -8.61
CA ASP A 170 15.05 -2.22 -9.32
C ASP A 170 15.34 -3.72 -9.12
N ASP A 171 15.16 -4.24 -7.90
CA ASP A 171 15.29 -5.68 -7.61
C ASP A 171 14.27 -6.52 -8.41
N ALA A 172 13.03 -6.02 -8.55
CA ALA A 172 11.94 -6.76 -9.19
C ALA A 172 11.98 -6.68 -10.72
N PHE A 173 12.58 -5.63 -11.28
CA PHE A 173 12.56 -5.29 -12.70
C PHE A 173 13.95 -4.88 -13.21
N PRO A 174 14.96 -5.78 -13.15
CA PRO A 174 16.34 -5.45 -13.54
C PRO A 174 16.51 -5.09 -15.02
N ASP A 175 15.54 -5.47 -15.87
CA ASP A 175 15.51 -5.16 -17.30
C ASP A 175 14.81 -3.82 -17.62
N ALA A 176 14.29 -3.11 -16.61
CA ALA A 176 13.63 -1.81 -16.78
C ALA A 176 14.60 -0.65 -16.58
N ASP A 177 14.24 0.53 -17.09
CA ASP A 177 14.97 1.75 -16.76
C ASP A 177 14.92 2.00 -15.23
N PRO A 178 16.04 2.42 -14.60
CA PRO A 178 16.09 2.67 -13.18
C PRO A 178 15.06 3.69 -12.72
N LEU A 179 14.44 3.44 -11.57
CA LEU A 179 13.43 4.34 -11.02
C LEU A 179 14.09 5.51 -10.29
N ALA A 180 13.84 6.75 -10.75
CA ALA A 180 14.29 7.94 -10.06
C ALA A 180 13.51 8.16 -8.74
N ALA A 181 14.21 8.46 -7.65
CA ALA A 181 13.61 8.55 -6.31
C ALA A 181 12.60 9.70 -6.15
N ASP A 182 12.81 10.81 -6.87
CA ASP A 182 11.92 11.95 -6.94
C ASP A 182 10.61 11.63 -7.66
N ALA A 183 10.61 10.66 -8.57
CA ALA A 183 9.43 10.23 -9.30
C ALA A 183 8.47 9.34 -8.49
N VAL A 184 8.87 8.82 -7.32
CA VAL A 184 8.10 7.85 -6.52
C VAL A 184 6.89 8.46 -5.84
N LEU A 185 7.05 9.63 -5.21
CA LEU A 185 6.01 10.26 -4.40
C LEU A 185 5.68 11.63 -4.99
N ARG A 186 4.68 11.67 -5.86
CA ARG A 186 4.03 12.90 -6.30
C ARG A 186 3.02 13.32 -5.22
N LEU A 187 3.40 14.29 -4.39
CA LEU A 187 2.65 14.77 -3.21
C LEU A 187 2.33 16.27 -3.32
#